data_AF-A0A4R7RSD7-F1
#
_entry.id   AF-A0A4R7RSD7-F1
#
_cell.length_a   1.000
_cell.length_b   1.000
_cell.length_c   1.000
_cell.angle_alpha   90.00
_cell.angle_beta   90.00
_cell.angle_gamma   90.00
#
_symmetry.space_group_name_H-M   'P 1'
#
loop_
_entity.id
_entity.type
_entity.pdbx_description
1 polymer ?
#
loop_
_entity_poly.entity_id
_entity_poly.type
_entity_poly.pdbx_seq_one_letter_code
_entity_poly.pdbx_strand_id
1 'polypeptide(L)'
;MWTCDGPPITSHSLKVTGMNHPFFSSSPWAIVTSLLLTLLPHSVQGQADASAALNVPKLDPAKWVRLEAPKDFREKEFTIQPDGSFKVRYAYTNATNFRDVAVRSFMTMYKDRAAQLTVRNVAGGGRDYQVRILNDTVSIIKYTPLRQPYDGESKVIVLAEFQADTKKIHSTGEMVTLAATGNTLTVWLGDKCIGSAKDDEYKEGRIGLSGSGTIFKFYEYQLLDGSTVPVTVAPAPQAAYTGPAASTLPLPPEAAALRTQYEALMGERVTGIYDAEVSKLNSGYLAGLDRASASAQSAGQLDTVLAIQDEMKWIGDKKSLPTTDDAKTPEALKSLRGIYRTSLAKLDEQRSKSHTALLTPYKTRLQQMEAELTKAGRIPDAVSVKQYREAVAAPSASAAP
;
A
#
# COMPACT_ATOMS: atom_id res chain seq x y z
N MET A 1 28.76 -19.20 -3.61
CA MET A 1 28.43 -19.41 -2.18
C MET A 1 28.23 -18.02 -1.62
N TRP A 2 27.07 -17.73 -1.03
CA TRP A 2 26.73 -16.37 -0.61
C TRP A 2 27.17 -16.20 0.84
N THR A 3 28.14 -15.32 1.12
CA THR A 3 28.57 -14.97 2.48
C THR A 3 27.99 -13.61 2.87
N CYS A 4 27.59 -13.45 4.14
CA CYS A 4 27.09 -12.18 4.66
C CYS A 4 28.26 -11.40 5.27
N ASP A 5 28.70 -10.35 4.59
CA ASP A 5 29.85 -9.53 4.99
C ASP A 5 29.35 -8.25 5.67
N GLY A 6 29.03 -8.32 6.96
CA GLY A 6 28.67 -7.14 7.75
C GLY A 6 28.23 -7.47 9.18
N PRO A 7 28.97 -7.02 10.22
CA PRO A 7 28.45 -7.08 11.59
C PRO A 7 27.27 -6.10 11.75
N PRO A 8 26.22 -6.45 12.51
CA PRO A 8 25.13 -5.54 12.83
C PRO A 8 25.64 -4.37 13.67
N ILE A 9 25.05 -3.17 13.49
CA ILE A 9 25.63 -1.95 14.06
C ILE A 9 25.27 -1.75 15.53
N THR A 10 24.15 -2.28 16.00
CA THR A 10 23.73 -2.51 17.42
C THR A 10 22.21 -2.72 17.42
N SER A 11 21.65 -3.40 18.44
CA SER A 11 20.20 -3.49 18.65
C SER A 11 19.71 -2.39 19.59
N HIS A 12 18.76 -1.57 19.16
CA HIS A 12 18.14 -0.53 20.01
C HIS A 12 16.61 -0.62 19.94
N SER A 13 15.95 -0.53 21.10
CA SER A 13 14.50 -0.37 21.17
C SER A 13 14.15 1.12 21.02
N LEU A 14 13.76 1.53 19.81
CA LEU A 14 13.26 2.90 19.58
C LEU A 14 11.80 3.02 20.05
N LYS A 15 11.57 3.85 21.06
CA LYS A 15 10.23 4.31 21.44
C LYS A 15 9.94 5.58 20.62
N VAL A 16 9.03 5.50 19.64
CA VAL A 16 8.73 6.61 18.72
C VAL A 16 7.73 7.55 19.36
N THR A 17 8.15 8.33 20.36
CA THR A 17 7.27 9.32 21.01
C THR A 17 6.84 10.40 20.01
N GLY A 18 5.54 10.50 19.75
CA GLY A 18 4.95 11.59 18.96
C GLY A 18 5.27 12.97 19.54
N MET A 19 5.74 13.89 18.71
CA MET A 19 5.88 15.31 19.07
C MET A 19 4.48 15.90 19.27
N ASN A 20 4.06 16.05 20.54
CA ASN A 20 2.96 16.94 20.87
C ASN A 20 3.42 18.39 20.63
N HIS A 21 2.78 19.07 19.67
CA HIS A 21 2.91 20.51 19.50
C HIS A 21 2.43 21.22 20.79
N PRO A 22 3.25 22.07 21.43
CA PRO A 22 2.76 22.88 22.54
C PRO A 22 1.85 23.99 22.00
N PHE A 23 0.66 24.08 22.60
CA PHE A 23 -0.21 25.24 22.53
C PHE A 23 0.58 26.50 22.93
N PHE A 24 0.65 27.48 22.02
CA PHE A 24 1.09 28.82 22.35
C PHE A 24 0.01 29.49 23.22
N SER A 25 0.28 29.65 24.52
CA SER A 25 -0.42 30.62 25.37
C SER A 25 0.57 31.70 25.78
N SER A 26 0.14 32.95 25.64
CA SER A 26 0.90 34.17 25.88
C SER A 26 1.09 34.43 27.38
N SER A 27 2.34 34.43 27.86
CA SER A 27 2.78 35.29 28.98
C SER A 27 4.31 35.28 29.14
N PRO A 28 4.97 36.39 29.52
CA PRO A 28 6.42 36.52 29.45
C PRO A 28 7.05 36.68 30.84
N TRP A 29 7.36 35.60 31.57
CA TRP A 29 8.29 35.67 32.72
C TRP A 29 9.18 34.43 32.79
N ALA A 30 10.46 34.71 33.07
CA ALA A 30 11.61 33.82 33.02
C ALA A 30 11.55 32.63 33.98
N ILE A 31 12.28 31.56 33.64
CA ILE A 31 13.30 30.88 34.47
C ILE A 31 14.03 29.89 33.54
N VAL A 32 15.33 30.11 33.33
CA VAL A 32 16.23 29.17 32.66
C VAL A 32 16.66 28.14 33.72
N THR A 33 16.05 26.96 33.71
CA THR A 33 16.57 25.80 34.44
C THR A 33 17.22 24.85 33.44
N SER A 34 18.56 24.84 33.41
CA SER A 34 19.33 23.82 32.71
C SER A 34 19.06 22.46 33.36
N LEU A 35 18.21 21.65 32.72
CA LEU A 35 18.04 20.24 33.05
C LEU A 35 19.12 19.45 32.28
N LEU A 36 20.18 19.09 32.98
CA LEU A 36 21.24 18.22 32.48
C LEU A 36 20.65 16.80 32.32
N LEU A 37 20.30 16.42 31.09
CA LEU A 37 19.81 15.09 30.75
C LEU A 37 21.01 14.12 30.74
N THR A 38 21.22 13.38 31.83
CA THR A 38 22.17 12.27 31.88
C THR A 38 21.63 11.09 31.09
N LEU A 39 22.07 10.96 29.83
CA LEU A 39 21.93 9.73 29.05
C LEU A 39 22.80 8.65 29.72
N LEU A 40 22.18 7.79 30.53
CA LEU A 40 22.82 6.54 30.96
C LEU A 40 22.79 5.57 29.78
N PRO A 41 23.95 5.15 29.24
CA PRO A 41 24.00 4.11 28.23
C PRO A 41 23.57 2.80 28.89
N HIS A 42 22.34 2.36 28.61
CA HIS A 42 21.96 0.97 28.86
C HIS A 42 22.65 0.12 27.79
N SER A 43 23.89 -0.28 28.09
CA SER A 43 24.61 -1.31 27.38
C SER A 43 23.86 -2.62 27.55
N VAL A 44 22.91 -2.92 26.65
CA VAL A 44 22.42 -4.28 26.47
C VAL A 44 23.57 -5.05 25.85
N GLN A 45 24.29 -5.78 26.69
CA GLN A 45 25.42 -6.61 26.33
C GLN A 45 24.90 -7.89 25.64
N GLY A 46 24.37 -7.73 24.43
CA GLY A 46 24.17 -8.82 23.49
C GLY A 46 25.54 -9.19 22.92
N GLN A 47 26.22 -10.12 23.57
CA GLN A 47 27.47 -10.69 23.11
C GLN A 47 27.23 -11.32 21.73
N ALA A 48 27.69 -10.67 20.67
CA ALA A 48 27.66 -11.23 19.33
C ALA A 48 28.63 -12.42 19.30
N ASP A 49 28.09 -13.63 19.41
CA ASP A 49 28.85 -14.87 19.20
C ASP A 49 29.50 -14.83 17.82
N ALA A 50 30.79 -14.51 17.79
CA ALA A 50 31.58 -14.48 16.59
C ALA A 50 31.70 -15.91 16.03
N SER A 51 31.34 -16.07 14.76
CA SER A 51 31.65 -17.22 13.88
C SER A 51 30.77 -18.47 13.91
N ALA A 52 29.56 -18.44 14.50
CA ALA A 52 28.56 -19.42 14.06
C ALA A 52 28.26 -19.13 12.59
N ALA A 53 28.68 -20.02 11.68
CA ALA A 53 28.44 -19.87 10.25
C ALA A 53 26.95 -19.58 10.03
N LEU A 54 26.65 -18.36 9.56
CA LEU A 54 25.28 -17.96 9.28
C LEU A 54 24.71 -18.94 8.27
N ASN A 55 23.61 -19.60 8.63
CA ASN A 55 22.88 -20.47 7.71
C ASN A 55 22.11 -19.59 6.74
N VAL A 56 22.82 -19.06 5.74
CA VAL A 56 22.26 -18.22 4.69
C VAL A 56 21.48 -19.15 3.74
N PRO A 57 20.15 -18.96 3.59
CA PRO A 57 19.38 -19.83 2.73
C PRO A 57 19.86 -19.68 1.28
N LYS A 58 19.96 -20.81 0.58
CA LYS A 58 20.35 -20.82 -0.83
C LYS A 58 19.17 -20.38 -1.70
N LEU A 59 19.23 -19.15 -2.20
CA LEU A 59 18.27 -18.64 -3.18
C LEU A 59 18.56 -19.26 -4.56
N ASP A 60 17.51 -19.65 -5.28
CA ASP A 60 17.60 -20.33 -6.57
C ASP A 60 16.94 -19.44 -7.64
N PRO A 61 17.72 -18.82 -8.54
CA PRO A 61 17.20 -17.93 -9.57
C PRO A 61 16.09 -18.53 -10.43
N ALA A 62 16.04 -19.87 -10.57
CA ALA A 62 15.04 -20.55 -11.39
C ALA A 62 13.71 -20.83 -10.67
N LYS A 63 13.64 -20.62 -9.34
CA LYS A 63 12.47 -20.98 -8.52
C LYS A 63 11.63 -19.80 -8.06
N TRP A 64 11.91 -18.60 -8.58
CA TRP A 64 11.10 -17.42 -8.29
C TRP A 64 9.75 -17.50 -8.99
N VAL A 65 8.69 -17.32 -8.21
CA VAL A 65 7.32 -17.23 -8.69
C VAL A 65 6.90 -15.77 -8.67
N ARG A 66 6.52 -15.25 -9.83
CA ARG A 66 6.06 -13.88 -9.98
C ARG A 66 4.61 -13.73 -9.51
N LEU A 67 4.35 -12.65 -8.79
CA LEU A 67 3.02 -12.22 -8.39
C LEU A 67 2.58 -11.02 -9.24
N GLU A 68 1.34 -11.04 -9.68
CA GLU A 68 0.72 -10.03 -10.54
C GLU A 68 -0.20 -9.12 -9.73
N ALA A 69 0.10 -7.83 -9.70
CA ALA A 69 -0.81 -6.82 -9.18
C ALA A 69 -1.90 -6.49 -10.23
N PRO A 70 -3.17 -6.28 -9.82
CA PRO A 70 -3.67 -6.38 -8.45
C PRO A 70 -4.13 -7.80 -8.08
N LYS A 71 -4.17 -8.73 -9.05
CA LYS A 71 -4.79 -10.06 -8.96
C LYS A 71 -4.36 -10.87 -7.73
N ASP A 72 -3.08 -10.83 -7.37
CA ASP A 72 -2.53 -11.67 -6.30
C ASP A 72 -2.54 -11.00 -4.93
N PHE A 73 -3.01 -9.75 -4.83
CA PHE A 73 -2.98 -8.96 -3.61
C PHE A 73 -4.38 -8.55 -3.11
N ARG A 74 -4.56 -8.56 -1.78
CA ARG A 74 -5.63 -7.83 -1.09
C ARG A 74 -5.15 -6.42 -0.85
N GLU A 75 -5.54 -5.49 -1.70
CA GLU A 75 -5.51 -4.08 -1.29
C GLU A 75 -6.36 -3.13 -2.12
N LYS A 76 -6.55 -1.93 -1.57
CA LYS A 76 -7.43 -0.86 -2.08
C LYS A 76 -6.70 0.27 -2.80
N GLU A 77 -5.37 0.38 -2.70
CA GLU A 77 -4.61 1.55 -3.21
C GLU A 77 -3.43 1.11 -4.10
N PHE A 78 -3.72 0.44 -5.22
CA PHE A 78 -2.74 0.20 -6.27
C PHE A 78 -2.83 1.29 -7.35
N THR A 79 -1.69 1.84 -7.74
CA THR A 79 -1.55 2.58 -9.00
C THR A 79 -0.56 1.83 -9.88
N ILE A 80 -1.09 1.09 -10.86
CA ILE A 80 -0.29 0.36 -11.84
C ILE A 80 0.17 1.34 -12.92
N GLN A 81 1.45 1.30 -13.25
CA GLN A 81 2.08 2.10 -14.30
C GLN A 81 2.13 1.32 -15.61
N PRO A 82 2.27 2.01 -16.76
CA PRO A 82 2.32 1.38 -18.08
C PRO A 82 3.41 0.30 -18.25
N ASP A 83 4.52 0.41 -17.53
CA ASP A 83 5.64 -0.54 -17.59
C ASP A 83 5.42 -1.78 -16.69
N GLY A 84 4.23 -1.93 -16.10
CA GLY A 84 3.87 -2.99 -15.17
C GLY A 84 4.43 -2.79 -13.76
N SER A 85 5.12 -1.66 -13.50
CA SER A 85 5.46 -1.26 -12.13
C SER A 85 4.22 -0.77 -11.41
N PHE A 86 4.26 -0.72 -10.08
CA PHE A 86 3.11 -0.23 -9.32
C PHE A 86 3.54 0.56 -8.09
N LYS A 87 2.73 1.56 -7.75
CA LYS A 87 2.76 2.26 -6.47
C LYS A 87 1.66 1.70 -5.60
N VAL A 88 1.92 1.63 -4.32
CA VAL A 88 1.04 0.94 -3.38
C VAL A 88 1.37 1.38 -1.98
N ARG A 89 0.32 1.69 -1.23
CA ARG A 89 0.49 2.07 0.16
C ARG A 89 0.84 0.85 1.01
N TYR A 90 0.15 -0.29 0.84
CA TYR A 90 0.29 -1.42 1.76
C TYR A 90 -0.29 -2.79 1.27
N ALA A 91 0.24 -3.45 0.26
CA ALA A 91 -0.38 -4.69 -0.23
C ALA A 91 0.06 -6.00 0.48
N TYR A 92 -0.88 -6.93 0.64
CA TYR A 92 -0.62 -8.32 1.03
C TYR A 92 -1.18 -9.32 0.05
N THR A 93 -0.60 -10.51 -0.01
CA THR A 93 -1.10 -11.60 -0.86
C THR A 93 -2.47 -12.14 -0.47
N ASN A 94 -3.21 -12.66 -1.45
CA ASN A 94 -4.63 -12.95 -1.35
C ASN A 94 -5.03 -14.11 -0.42
N ALA A 95 -4.22 -15.17 -0.24
CA ALA A 95 -4.69 -16.34 0.50
C ALA A 95 -3.64 -17.35 1.03
N THR A 96 -2.35 -17.01 1.09
CA THR A 96 -1.32 -18.01 1.44
C THR A 96 -0.50 -17.57 2.65
N ASN A 97 -0.46 -18.42 3.69
CA ASN A 97 0.50 -18.29 4.77
C ASN A 97 1.82 -18.94 4.31
N PHE A 98 2.92 -18.26 4.50
CA PHE A 98 4.25 -18.74 4.19
C PHE A 98 5.03 -18.91 5.47
N ARG A 99 5.69 -20.06 5.64
CA ARG A 99 6.61 -20.34 6.75
C ARG A 99 8.03 -20.00 6.34
N ASP A 100 8.59 -20.79 5.42
CA ASP A 100 9.95 -20.64 4.93
C ASP A 100 9.92 -20.08 3.50
N VAL A 101 10.15 -18.77 3.37
CA VAL A 101 9.92 -18.02 2.14
C VAL A 101 10.94 -16.90 1.98
N ALA A 102 11.37 -16.68 0.75
CA ALA A 102 12.04 -15.46 0.33
C ALA A 102 11.09 -14.64 -0.53
N VAL A 103 11.07 -13.33 -0.32
CA VAL A 103 10.35 -12.36 -1.15
C VAL A 103 11.34 -11.34 -1.68
N ARG A 104 11.15 -10.93 -2.92
CA ARG A 104 11.97 -9.86 -3.51
C ARG A 104 11.14 -8.93 -4.36
N SER A 105 11.63 -7.71 -4.48
CA SER A 105 11.10 -6.72 -5.40
C SER A 105 12.19 -5.75 -5.79
N PHE A 106 12.14 -5.30 -7.04
CA PHE A 106 12.93 -4.16 -7.47
C PHE A 106 12.22 -2.88 -7.04
N MET A 107 12.90 -2.06 -6.25
CA MET A 107 12.29 -0.93 -5.55
C MET A 107 13.00 0.36 -5.93
N THR A 108 12.22 1.36 -6.34
CA THR A 108 12.68 2.76 -6.50
C THR A 108 11.90 3.64 -5.54
N MET A 109 12.58 4.43 -4.71
CA MET A 109 11.93 5.27 -3.70
C MET A 109 12.41 6.71 -3.78
N TYR A 110 11.56 7.66 -3.37
CA TYR A 110 12.02 9.04 -3.18
C TYR A 110 12.92 9.14 -1.94
N LYS A 111 13.85 10.10 -1.97
CA LYS A 111 14.62 10.49 -0.79
C LYS A 111 13.68 10.79 0.38
N ASP A 112 14.08 10.39 1.58
CA ASP A 112 13.33 10.57 2.84
C ASP A 112 12.00 9.79 2.95
N ARG A 113 11.77 8.81 2.06
CA ARG A 113 10.64 7.88 2.16
C ARG A 113 11.09 6.52 2.66
N ALA A 114 10.13 5.80 3.25
CA ALA A 114 10.30 4.43 3.68
C ALA A 114 9.62 3.48 2.71
N ALA A 115 10.26 2.34 2.47
CA ALA A 115 9.64 1.20 1.81
C ALA A 115 9.95 -0.09 2.55
N GLN A 116 9.04 -1.05 2.43
CA GLN A 116 9.05 -2.28 3.18
C GLN A 116 8.71 -3.47 2.30
N LEU A 117 9.42 -4.58 2.49
CA LEU A 117 8.95 -5.91 2.12
C LEU A 117 8.61 -6.65 3.39
N THR A 118 7.52 -7.41 3.33
CA THR A 118 6.95 -8.08 4.49
C THR A 118 6.92 -9.58 4.29
N VAL A 119 7.30 -10.32 5.33
CA VAL A 119 7.12 -11.77 5.44
C VAL A 119 6.38 -12.10 6.74
N ARG A 120 5.66 -13.22 6.72
CA ARG A 120 4.94 -13.78 7.89
C ARG A 120 3.96 -12.80 8.53
N ASN A 121 3.18 -12.09 7.71
CA ASN A 121 2.09 -11.27 8.17
C ASN A 121 0.94 -12.12 8.71
N VAL A 122 0.77 -12.08 10.03
CA VAL A 122 -0.25 -12.85 10.75
C VAL A 122 -1.61 -12.19 10.53
N ALA A 123 -2.57 -12.98 10.05
CA ALA A 123 -3.93 -12.51 9.78
C ALA A 123 -4.57 -11.82 11.01
N GLY A 124 -5.31 -10.74 10.78
CA GLY A 124 -6.16 -10.11 11.82
C GLY A 124 -5.45 -9.16 12.78
N GLY A 125 -4.28 -8.64 12.43
CA GLY A 125 -3.68 -7.57 13.22
C GLY A 125 -2.29 -7.15 12.81
N GLY A 126 -1.96 -7.09 11.52
CA GLY A 126 -0.75 -6.47 10.96
C GLY A 126 0.59 -6.83 11.62
N ARG A 127 0.67 -7.95 12.34
CA ARG A 127 1.90 -8.41 13.00
C ARG A 127 2.75 -9.10 11.97
N ASP A 128 3.96 -8.60 11.76
CA ASP A 128 4.83 -9.13 10.71
C ASP A 128 6.30 -8.83 10.94
N TYR A 129 7.15 -9.48 10.13
CA TYR A 129 8.53 -9.08 9.95
C TYR A 129 8.66 -8.29 8.66
N GLN A 130 9.44 -7.22 8.74
CA GLN A 130 9.68 -6.35 7.60
C GLN A 130 11.17 -6.10 7.45
N VAL A 131 11.62 -5.98 6.21
CA VAL A 131 12.81 -5.20 5.90
C VAL A 131 12.32 -3.79 5.65
N ARG A 132 12.80 -2.82 6.41
CA ARG A 132 12.55 -1.40 6.21
C ARG A 132 13.79 -0.75 5.64
N ILE A 133 13.62 -0.01 4.55
CA ILE A 133 14.64 0.88 4.01
C ILE A 133 14.20 2.30 4.28
N LEU A 134 15.04 3.07 4.97
CA LEU A 134 14.81 4.48 5.26
C LEU A 134 16.15 5.20 5.24
N ASN A 135 16.30 6.17 4.35
CA ASN A 135 17.58 6.83 4.09
C ASN A 135 18.65 5.78 3.80
N ASP A 136 19.86 5.91 4.37
CA ASP A 136 20.99 4.98 4.17
C ASP A 136 20.97 3.76 5.11
N THR A 137 19.81 3.48 5.70
CA THR A 137 19.66 2.43 6.72
C THR A 137 18.69 1.36 6.24
N VAL A 138 19.13 0.10 6.39
CA VAL A 138 18.27 -1.07 6.22
C VAL A 138 18.12 -1.76 7.56
N SER A 139 16.88 -1.94 7.98
CA SER A 139 16.56 -2.54 9.28
C SER A 139 15.66 -3.76 9.08
N ILE A 140 15.96 -4.86 9.77
CA ILE A 140 14.99 -5.92 9.98
C ILE A 140 14.18 -5.53 11.21
N ILE A 141 12.87 -5.35 11.04
CA ILE A 141 11.97 -4.95 12.11
C ILE A 141 10.87 -5.97 12.35
N LYS A 142 10.48 -6.09 13.62
CA LYS A 142 9.24 -6.73 14.04
C LYS A 142 8.19 -5.65 14.28
N TYR A 143 7.09 -5.72 13.55
CA TYR A 143 6.00 -4.77 13.65
C TYR A 143 4.81 -5.43 14.37
N THR A 144 4.28 -4.73 15.38
CA THR A 144 3.08 -5.14 16.11
C THR A 144 2.16 -3.92 16.18
N PRO A 145 1.11 -3.82 15.34
CA PRO A 145 0.15 -2.74 15.47
C PRO A 145 -0.64 -2.98 16.76
N LEU A 146 -0.94 -1.90 17.45
CA LEU A 146 -1.85 -1.97 18.60
C LEU A 146 -3.28 -2.10 18.08
N ARG A 147 -4.05 -3.02 18.68
CA ARG A 147 -5.48 -3.12 18.41
C ARG A 147 -6.18 -1.88 18.97
N GLN A 148 -6.93 -1.17 18.13
CA GLN A 148 -7.93 -0.21 18.61
C GLN A 148 -8.88 -0.93 19.59
N PRO A 149 -9.34 -0.29 20.68
CA PRO A 149 -9.44 1.15 20.90
C PRO A 149 -8.36 1.79 21.81
N TYR A 150 -7.13 1.28 21.84
CA TYR A 150 -6.11 1.80 22.77
C TYR A 150 -5.19 2.86 22.14
N ASP A 151 -4.99 3.92 22.93
CA ASP A 151 -4.18 5.14 22.83
C ASP A 151 -2.66 4.96 22.63
N GLY A 152 -2.19 3.78 22.24
CA GLY A 152 -0.75 3.52 22.12
C GLY A 152 -0.20 3.66 20.70
N GLU A 153 1.10 3.93 20.62
CA GLU A 153 1.87 3.91 19.38
C GLU A 153 2.14 2.47 18.91
N SER A 154 2.04 2.21 17.60
CA SER A 154 2.42 0.90 17.03
C SER A 154 3.83 0.52 17.48
N LYS A 155 4.01 -0.72 17.95
CA LYS A 155 5.32 -1.17 18.43
C LYS A 155 6.17 -1.62 17.25
N VAL A 156 7.26 -0.89 17.02
CA VAL A 156 8.31 -1.27 16.07
C VAL A 156 9.53 -1.68 16.87
N ILE A 157 9.95 -2.94 16.75
CA ILE A 157 11.19 -3.44 17.37
C ILE A 157 12.21 -3.64 16.25
N VAL A 158 13.33 -2.93 16.32
CA VAL A 158 14.45 -3.14 15.39
C VAL A 158 15.23 -4.36 15.86
N LEU A 159 15.14 -5.46 15.10
CA LEU A 159 15.85 -6.71 15.40
C LEU A 159 17.31 -6.64 14.96
N ALA A 160 17.57 -5.99 13.82
CA ALA A 160 18.91 -5.69 13.34
C ALA A 160 18.89 -4.44 12.44
N GLU A 161 20.01 -3.73 12.40
CA GLU A 161 20.20 -2.54 11.60
C GLU A 161 21.56 -2.57 10.89
N PHE A 162 21.54 -2.19 9.61
CA PHE A 162 22.68 -2.24 8.71
C PHE A 162 22.81 -0.91 7.97
N GLN A 163 24.04 -0.39 7.86
CA GLN A 163 24.35 0.69 6.93
C GLN A 163 24.52 0.11 5.54
N ALA A 164 23.84 0.71 4.57
CA ALA A 164 23.95 0.32 3.17
C ALA A 164 24.02 1.56 2.28
N ASP A 165 24.72 1.46 1.15
CA ASP A 165 24.66 2.49 0.13
C ASP A 165 23.32 2.43 -0.61
N THR A 166 22.31 3.10 -0.06
CA THR A 166 20.96 3.10 -0.63
C THR A 166 20.80 4.10 -1.77
N LYS A 167 21.84 4.85 -2.15
CA LYS A 167 21.77 5.86 -3.22
C LYS A 167 21.22 5.29 -4.52
N LYS A 168 21.54 4.03 -4.82
CA LYS A 168 20.99 3.30 -5.97
C LYS A 168 19.49 3.11 -5.86
N ILE A 169 18.97 2.71 -4.69
CA ILE A 169 17.53 2.57 -4.41
C ILE A 169 16.79 3.89 -4.66
N HIS A 170 17.38 5.02 -4.26
CA HIS A 170 16.79 6.35 -4.44
C HIS A 170 16.80 6.86 -5.89
N SER A 171 17.72 6.38 -6.73
CA SER A 171 17.95 6.94 -8.07
C SER A 171 17.54 5.99 -9.19
N THR A 172 18.12 4.79 -9.23
CA THR A 172 17.92 3.80 -10.28
C THR A 172 17.01 2.65 -9.85
N GLY A 173 16.77 2.52 -8.55
CA GLY A 173 16.19 1.35 -7.91
C GLY A 173 17.21 0.22 -7.69
N GLU A 174 16.88 -0.70 -6.78
CA GLU A 174 17.66 -1.91 -6.52
C GLU A 174 16.74 -3.07 -6.15
N MET A 175 17.22 -4.30 -6.38
CA MET A 175 16.53 -5.49 -5.90
C MET A 175 16.72 -5.61 -4.39
N VAL A 176 15.61 -5.71 -3.66
CA VAL A 176 15.62 -5.94 -2.22
C VAL A 176 15.03 -7.31 -1.98
N THR A 177 15.70 -8.14 -1.19
CA THR A 177 15.21 -9.48 -0.84
C THR A 177 15.15 -9.64 0.67
N LEU A 178 14.04 -10.20 1.17
CA LEU A 178 13.87 -10.62 2.56
C LEU A 178 13.50 -12.11 2.58
N ALA A 179 14.28 -12.92 3.29
CA ALA A 179 13.98 -14.32 3.53
C ALA A 179 13.70 -14.60 5.00
N ALA A 180 12.77 -15.51 5.24
CA ALA A 180 12.52 -16.10 6.54
C ALA A 180 12.72 -17.62 6.43
N THR A 181 13.62 -18.19 7.23
CA THR A 181 13.91 -19.62 7.31
C THR A 181 14.01 -20.03 8.77
N GLY A 182 13.09 -20.86 9.25
CA GLY A 182 12.99 -21.18 10.67
C GLY A 182 12.76 -19.92 11.51
N ASN A 183 13.69 -19.58 12.39
CA ASN A 183 13.68 -18.33 13.18
C ASN A 183 14.67 -17.27 12.68
N THR A 184 15.26 -17.47 11.50
CA THR A 184 16.25 -16.55 10.93
C THR A 184 15.61 -15.72 9.82
N LEU A 185 15.82 -14.41 9.90
CA LEU A 185 15.49 -13.42 8.89
C LEU A 185 16.78 -13.00 8.22
N THR A 186 16.85 -13.00 6.90
CA THR A 186 18.04 -12.60 6.14
C THR A 186 17.65 -11.59 5.07
N VAL A 187 18.48 -10.59 4.85
CA VAL A 187 18.24 -9.52 3.89
C VAL A 187 19.38 -9.38 2.89
N TRP A 188 19.02 -9.11 1.64
CA TRP A 188 19.96 -8.82 0.55
C TRP A 188 19.59 -7.51 -0.15
N LEU A 189 20.62 -6.81 -0.63
CA LEU A 189 20.51 -5.72 -1.61
C LEU A 189 21.28 -6.12 -2.87
N GLY A 190 20.58 -6.17 -4.00
CA GLY A 190 21.09 -6.82 -5.20
C GLY A 190 21.47 -8.27 -4.91
N ASP A 191 22.70 -8.63 -5.25
CA ASP A 191 23.27 -9.95 -4.98
C ASP A 191 24.12 -10.00 -3.69
N LYS A 192 24.08 -8.96 -2.86
CA LYS A 192 24.88 -8.92 -1.62
C LYS A 192 24.00 -9.20 -0.40
N CYS A 193 24.33 -10.23 0.38
CA CYS A 193 23.76 -10.39 1.72
C CYS A 193 24.28 -9.27 2.62
N ILE A 194 23.38 -8.48 3.20
CA ILE A 194 23.76 -7.37 4.09
C ILE A 194 23.69 -7.77 5.56
N GLY A 195 22.92 -8.81 5.92
CA GLY A 195 22.88 -9.33 7.27
C GLY A 195 21.62 -10.15 7.60
N SER A 196 21.50 -10.50 8.87
CA SER A 196 20.42 -11.35 9.39
C SER A 196 20.03 -11.00 10.83
N ALA A 197 18.83 -11.39 11.23
CA ALA A 197 18.35 -11.34 12.61
C ALA A 197 17.68 -12.66 13.00
N LYS A 198 17.56 -12.95 14.31
CA LYS A 198 16.80 -14.09 14.82
C LYS A 198 15.60 -13.63 15.62
N ASP A 199 14.43 -14.19 15.33
CA ASP A 199 13.19 -14.03 16.10
C ASP A 199 12.25 -15.19 15.71
N ASP A 200 11.50 -15.72 16.67
CA ASP A 200 10.66 -16.92 16.50
C ASP A 200 9.17 -16.68 16.79
N GLU A 201 8.78 -15.42 17.00
CA GLU A 201 7.41 -15.04 17.36
C GLU A 201 6.41 -15.33 16.24
N TYR A 202 6.74 -14.99 14.99
CA TYR A 202 5.89 -15.22 13.83
C TYR A 202 6.44 -16.37 13.01
N LYS A 203 5.75 -17.52 13.07
CA LYS A 203 6.19 -18.75 12.40
C LYS A 203 5.73 -18.83 10.95
N GLU A 204 4.55 -18.28 10.66
CA GLU A 204 3.97 -18.26 9.33
C GLU A 204 3.09 -17.03 9.14
N GLY A 205 2.83 -16.66 7.89
CA GLY A 205 1.88 -15.61 7.55
C GLY A 205 2.04 -15.13 6.12
N ARG A 206 1.25 -14.15 5.72
CA ARG A 206 1.26 -13.63 4.35
C ARG A 206 2.54 -12.89 4.03
N ILE A 207 2.82 -12.78 2.75
CA ILE A 207 3.84 -11.87 2.24
C ILE A 207 3.19 -10.59 1.72
N GLY A 208 3.92 -9.49 1.77
CA GLY A 208 3.45 -8.19 1.33
C GLY A 208 4.54 -7.16 1.12
N LEU A 209 4.10 -5.93 0.91
CA LEU A 209 4.94 -4.79 0.60
C LEU A 209 4.20 -3.51 1.01
N SER A 210 4.95 -2.48 1.38
CA SER A 210 4.37 -1.18 1.73
C SER A 210 5.34 -0.07 1.40
N GLY A 211 4.85 1.11 1.04
CA GLY A 211 5.75 2.23 0.72
C GLY A 211 5.02 3.52 0.35
N SER A 212 5.37 4.61 1.02
CA SER A 212 4.84 5.92 0.66
C SER A 212 5.70 6.53 -0.45
N GLY A 213 5.20 6.51 -1.68
CA GLY A 213 5.96 7.05 -2.83
C GLY A 213 7.05 6.11 -3.33
N THR A 214 6.85 4.80 -3.17
CA THR A 214 7.72 3.77 -3.70
C THR A 214 7.11 3.15 -4.94
N ILE A 215 7.96 2.93 -5.95
CA ILE A 215 7.63 2.18 -7.16
C ILE A 215 8.21 0.78 -6.99
N PHE A 216 7.35 -0.23 -7.09
CA PHE A 216 7.71 -1.64 -7.02
C PHE A 216 7.66 -2.25 -8.42
N LYS A 217 8.62 -3.13 -8.71
CA LYS A 217 8.70 -3.97 -9.91
C LYS A 217 9.06 -5.40 -9.49
N PHE A 218 8.68 -6.37 -10.32
CA PHE A 218 9.08 -7.78 -10.18
C PHE A 218 8.87 -8.34 -8.76
N TYR A 219 7.66 -8.19 -8.21
CA TYR A 219 7.37 -8.78 -6.90
C TYR A 219 7.26 -10.30 -7.03
N GLU A 220 8.18 -11.00 -6.42
CA GLU A 220 8.36 -12.44 -6.58
C GLU A 220 8.58 -13.10 -5.22
N TYR A 221 8.24 -14.38 -5.12
CA TYR A 221 8.56 -15.20 -3.96
C TYR A 221 9.22 -16.51 -4.35
N GLN A 222 9.97 -17.08 -3.42
CA GLN A 222 10.58 -18.41 -3.53
C GLN A 222 10.35 -19.16 -2.22
N LEU A 223 9.83 -20.39 -2.29
CA LEU A 223 9.74 -21.27 -1.13
C LEU A 223 11.12 -21.81 -0.75
N LEU A 224 11.40 -21.84 0.54
CA LEU A 224 12.66 -22.33 1.10
C LEU A 224 12.43 -23.71 1.75
N ASP A 225 13.44 -24.57 1.69
CA ASP A 225 13.49 -25.89 2.34
C ASP A 225 12.38 -26.90 1.98
N GLY A 226 11.91 -26.89 0.73
CA GLY A 226 10.92 -27.87 0.26
C GLY A 226 9.53 -27.70 0.89
N SER A 227 9.29 -26.56 1.55
CA SER A 227 7.96 -26.13 1.98
C SER A 227 7.00 -26.22 0.79
N THR A 228 5.89 -26.94 0.96
CA THR A 228 4.78 -26.93 0.01
C THR A 228 3.95 -25.68 0.27
N VAL A 229 3.44 -25.05 -0.80
CA VAL A 229 2.48 -23.95 -0.67
C VAL A 229 1.27 -24.49 0.12
N PRO A 230 0.91 -23.96 1.29
CA PRO A 230 -0.32 -24.41 1.94
C PRO A 230 -1.49 -24.08 1.04
N VAL A 231 -2.36 -25.08 0.89
CA VAL A 231 -3.53 -25.09 0.02
C VAL A 231 -4.35 -23.83 0.24
N THR A 232 -4.57 -23.10 -0.85
CA THR A 232 -5.45 -21.93 -0.96
C THR A 232 -6.78 -22.21 -0.27
N VAL A 233 -7.05 -21.56 0.87
CA VAL A 233 -8.42 -21.49 1.39
C VAL A 233 -9.16 -20.56 0.44
N ALA A 234 -9.95 -21.14 -0.46
CA ALA A 234 -10.67 -20.40 -1.50
C ALA A 234 -11.40 -19.20 -0.85
N PRO A 235 -11.07 -17.96 -1.23
CA PRO A 235 -11.80 -16.81 -0.72
C PRO A 235 -13.26 -16.90 -1.16
N ALA A 236 -14.19 -16.63 -0.24
CA ALA A 236 -15.59 -16.40 -0.58
C ALA A 236 -15.66 -15.33 -1.71
N PRO A 237 -16.46 -15.57 -2.76
CA PRO A 237 -16.41 -14.76 -3.97
C PRO A 237 -16.81 -13.32 -3.67
N GLN A 238 -15.82 -12.43 -3.65
CA GLN A 238 -16.06 -11.01 -3.87
C GLN A 238 -16.26 -10.84 -5.37
N ALA A 239 -17.38 -10.25 -5.78
CA ALA A 239 -17.69 -9.98 -7.16
C ALA A 239 -16.55 -9.16 -7.78
N ALA A 240 -15.71 -9.82 -8.58
CA ALA A 240 -14.67 -9.17 -9.33
C ALA A 240 -15.33 -8.19 -10.31
N TYR A 241 -14.76 -6.99 -10.45
CA TYR A 241 -15.07 -6.13 -11.58
C TYR A 241 -14.64 -6.86 -12.85
N THR A 242 -15.57 -7.57 -13.48
CA THR A 242 -15.40 -8.08 -14.83
C THR A 242 -15.66 -6.92 -15.76
N GLY A 243 -14.60 -6.26 -16.21
CA GLY A 243 -14.70 -5.45 -17.43
C GLY A 243 -15.34 -6.26 -18.56
N PRO A 244 -15.89 -5.61 -19.59
CA PRO A 244 -16.44 -6.33 -20.75
C PRO A 244 -15.42 -7.35 -21.24
N ALA A 245 -15.89 -8.57 -21.54
CA ALA A 245 -15.05 -9.70 -21.95
C ALA A 245 -14.04 -9.21 -22.99
N ALA A 246 -12.76 -9.19 -22.60
CA ALA A 246 -11.70 -8.64 -23.42
C ALA A 246 -11.70 -9.37 -24.77
N SER A 247 -11.75 -8.61 -25.86
CA SER A 247 -11.61 -9.15 -27.21
C SER A 247 -10.39 -10.07 -27.24
N THR A 248 -10.57 -11.33 -27.64
CA THR A 248 -9.51 -12.35 -27.61
C THR A 248 -8.49 -12.17 -28.74
N LEU A 249 -8.76 -11.25 -29.69
CA LEU A 249 -7.84 -10.96 -30.78
C LEU A 249 -6.74 -9.99 -30.33
N PRO A 250 -5.47 -10.25 -30.69
CA PRO A 250 -4.39 -9.32 -30.40
C PRO A 250 -4.62 -7.99 -31.13
N LEU A 251 -4.46 -6.89 -30.40
CA LEU A 251 -4.48 -5.54 -30.97
C LEU A 251 -3.21 -5.28 -31.78
N PRO A 252 -3.31 -4.60 -32.93
CA PRO A 252 -2.12 -4.21 -33.67
C PRO A 252 -1.33 -3.15 -32.87
N PRO A 253 0.00 -3.02 -33.06
CA PRO A 253 0.88 -2.25 -32.17
C PRO A 253 0.46 -0.78 -31.98
N GLU A 254 -0.10 -0.17 -33.02
CA GLU A 254 -0.55 1.22 -33.07
C GLU A 254 -1.78 1.41 -32.17
N ALA A 255 -2.71 0.45 -32.15
CA ALA A 255 -3.87 0.45 -31.28
C ALA A 255 -3.48 0.15 -29.83
N ALA A 256 -2.53 -0.75 -29.61
CA ALA A 256 -1.99 -1.05 -28.28
C ALA A 256 -1.32 0.20 -27.66
N ALA A 257 -0.51 0.93 -28.43
CA ALA A 257 0.08 2.19 -27.98
C ALA A 257 -0.98 3.25 -27.62
N LEU A 258 -2.03 3.36 -28.43
CA LEU A 258 -3.13 4.29 -28.15
C LEU A 258 -3.90 3.92 -26.86
N ARG A 259 -4.11 2.62 -26.60
CA ARG A 259 -4.69 2.14 -25.34
C ARG A 259 -3.83 2.55 -24.14
N THR A 260 -2.53 2.32 -24.19
CA THR A 260 -1.62 2.70 -23.10
C THR A 260 -1.67 4.20 -22.81
N GLN A 261 -1.74 5.04 -23.85
CA GLN A 261 -1.90 6.49 -23.68
C GLN A 261 -3.23 6.86 -23.02
N TYR A 262 -4.34 6.23 -23.46
CA TYR A 262 -5.65 6.45 -22.86
C TYR A 262 -5.70 6.02 -21.38
N GLU A 263 -5.13 4.86 -21.04
CA GLU A 263 -5.04 4.37 -19.67
C GLU A 263 -4.22 5.32 -18.77
N ALA A 264 -3.08 5.82 -19.27
CA ALA A 264 -2.28 6.81 -18.56
C ALA A 264 -3.09 8.10 -18.29
N LEU A 265 -3.80 8.62 -19.29
CA LEU A 265 -4.65 9.80 -19.14
C LEU A 265 -5.84 9.56 -18.20
N MET A 266 -6.43 8.37 -18.20
CA MET A 266 -7.48 7.98 -17.25
C MET A 266 -6.96 7.95 -15.81
N GLY A 267 -5.74 7.46 -15.60
CA GLY A 267 -5.08 7.50 -14.30
C GLY A 267 -4.85 8.93 -13.83
N GLU A 268 -4.26 9.77 -14.68
CA GLU A 268 -3.87 11.15 -14.34
C GLU A 268 -5.07 12.10 -14.17
N ARG A 269 -6.00 12.10 -15.12
CA ARG A 269 -7.01 13.17 -15.25
C ARG A 269 -8.39 12.79 -14.72
N VAL A 270 -8.63 11.51 -14.43
CA VAL A 270 -9.93 11.04 -13.94
C VAL A 270 -9.75 10.44 -12.55
N THR A 271 -8.98 9.36 -12.45
CA THR A 271 -8.85 8.58 -11.21
C THR A 271 -8.10 9.35 -10.15
N GLY A 272 -6.89 9.85 -10.46
CA GLY A 272 -6.06 10.56 -9.49
C GLY A 272 -6.70 11.83 -8.93
N ILE A 273 -7.39 12.60 -9.77
CA ILE A 273 -8.12 13.81 -9.32
C ILE A 273 -9.30 13.44 -8.42
N TYR A 274 -10.10 12.43 -8.81
CA TYR A 274 -11.24 11.98 -8.01
C TYR A 274 -10.79 11.48 -6.63
N ASP A 275 -9.76 10.62 -6.58
CA ASP A 275 -9.26 10.06 -5.32
C ASP A 275 -8.71 11.15 -4.40
N ALA A 276 -8.00 12.14 -4.95
CA ALA A 276 -7.50 13.28 -4.18
C ALA A 276 -8.64 14.11 -3.58
N GLU A 277 -9.67 14.42 -4.36
CA GLU A 277 -10.82 15.20 -3.87
C GLU A 277 -11.70 14.40 -2.89
N VAL A 278 -11.88 13.09 -3.08
CA VAL A 278 -12.55 12.22 -2.10
C VAL A 278 -11.77 12.18 -0.78
N SER A 279 -10.43 12.05 -0.85
CA SER A 279 -9.59 12.11 0.35
C SER A 279 -9.77 13.44 1.09
N LYS A 280 -9.78 14.56 0.37
CA LYS A 280 -10.00 15.90 0.93
C LYS A 280 -11.40 16.04 1.53
N LEU A 281 -12.44 15.51 0.88
CA LEU A 281 -13.81 15.46 1.39
C LEU A 281 -13.88 14.68 2.71
N ASN A 282 -13.23 13.51 2.78
CA ASN A 282 -13.16 12.69 3.99
C ASN A 282 -12.47 13.43 5.14
N SER A 283 -11.34 14.09 4.89
CA SER A 283 -10.65 14.91 5.91
C SER A 283 -11.53 16.07 6.39
N GLY A 284 -12.22 16.77 5.49
CA GLY A 284 -13.14 17.85 5.84
C GLY A 284 -14.33 17.37 6.66
N TYR A 285 -14.84 16.18 6.35
CA TYR A 285 -15.94 15.55 7.09
C TYR A 285 -15.54 15.16 8.51
N LEU A 286 -14.38 14.52 8.69
CA LEU A 286 -13.84 14.18 10.01
C LEU A 286 -13.65 15.43 10.88
N ALA A 287 -13.08 16.50 10.33
CA ALA A 287 -12.97 17.78 11.05
C ALA A 287 -14.34 18.41 11.39
N GLY A 288 -15.37 18.18 10.57
CA GLY A 288 -16.75 18.53 10.85
C GLY A 288 -17.31 17.74 12.04
N LEU A 289 -17.09 16.44 12.06
CA LEU A 289 -17.50 15.54 13.15
C LEU A 289 -16.81 15.92 14.47
N ASP A 290 -15.51 16.21 14.45
CA ASP A 290 -14.77 16.65 15.65
C ASP A 290 -15.39 17.89 16.28
N ARG A 291 -15.72 18.91 15.47
CA ARG A 291 -16.37 20.13 15.96
C ARG A 291 -17.78 19.87 16.49
N ALA A 292 -18.56 19.04 15.80
CA ALA A 292 -19.90 18.67 16.24
C ALA A 292 -19.85 17.89 17.56
N SER A 293 -18.87 17.01 17.73
CA SER A 293 -18.62 16.27 18.97
C SER A 293 -18.29 17.21 20.13
N ALA A 294 -17.34 18.14 19.92
CA ALA A 294 -16.97 19.13 20.94
C ALA A 294 -18.16 20.02 21.36
N SER A 295 -19.01 20.42 20.41
CA SER A 295 -20.24 21.17 20.69
C SER A 295 -21.28 20.34 21.45
N ALA A 296 -21.43 19.06 21.15
CA ALA A 296 -22.33 18.17 21.86
C ALA A 296 -21.83 17.90 23.30
N GLN A 297 -20.51 17.77 23.48
CA GLN A 297 -19.86 17.64 24.78
C GLN A 297 -20.12 18.86 25.66
N SER A 298 -19.91 20.09 25.14
CA SER A 298 -20.17 21.32 25.91
C SER A 298 -21.64 21.52 26.25
N ALA A 299 -22.55 20.96 25.45
CA ALA A 299 -23.98 20.96 25.70
C ALA A 299 -24.46 19.80 26.60
N GLY A 300 -23.58 18.90 27.05
CA GLY A 300 -23.93 17.74 27.89
C GLY A 300 -24.76 16.66 27.19
N GLN A 301 -24.66 16.54 25.86
CA GLN A 301 -25.45 15.61 25.04
C GLN A 301 -24.72 14.29 24.79
N LEU A 302 -24.69 13.40 25.79
CA LEU A 302 -23.92 12.15 25.74
C LEU A 302 -24.25 11.27 24.52
N ASP A 303 -25.54 11.03 24.24
CA ASP A 303 -25.95 10.17 23.12
C ASP A 303 -25.47 10.71 21.76
N THR A 304 -25.49 12.03 21.59
CA THR A 304 -24.98 12.69 20.38
C THR A 304 -23.47 12.49 20.23
N VAL A 305 -22.71 12.62 21.31
CA VAL A 305 -21.26 12.43 21.29
C VAL A 305 -20.92 11.00 20.89
N LEU A 306 -21.60 10.00 21.46
CA LEU A 306 -21.38 8.59 21.14
C LEU A 306 -21.69 8.29 19.67
N ALA A 307 -22.83 8.79 19.16
CA ALA A 307 -23.19 8.62 17.76
C ALA A 307 -22.16 9.25 16.79
N ILE A 308 -21.61 10.41 17.13
CA ILE A 308 -20.56 11.06 16.34
C ILE A 308 -19.25 10.26 16.39
N GLN A 309 -18.85 9.75 17.56
CA GLN A 309 -17.64 8.94 17.69
C GLN A 309 -17.74 7.63 16.88
N ASP A 310 -18.90 7.01 16.84
CA ASP A 310 -19.13 5.82 16.03
C ASP A 310 -19.06 6.13 14.54
N GLU A 311 -19.58 7.28 14.10
CA GLU A 311 -19.42 7.75 12.72
C GLU A 311 -17.94 7.99 12.37
N MET A 312 -17.17 8.60 13.27
CA MET A 312 -15.73 8.82 13.04
C MET A 312 -14.99 7.50 12.83
N LYS A 313 -15.31 6.47 13.62
CA LYS A 313 -14.79 5.11 13.42
C LYS A 313 -15.25 4.52 12.08
N TRP A 314 -16.51 4.73 11.72
CA TRP A 314 -17.08 4.24 10.46
C TRP A 314 -16.33 4.78 9.25
N ILE A 315 -16.04 6.09 9.24
CA ILE A 315 -15.24 6.75 8.19
C ILE A 315 -13.77 6.33 8.29
N GLY A 316 -13.21 6.19 9.48
CA GLY A 316 -11.85 5.69 9.70
C GLY A 316 -11.62 4.29 9.12
N ASP A 317 -12.64 3.42 9.23
CA ASP A 317 -12.68 2.09 8.62
C ASP A 317 -12.86 2.11 7.09
N LYS A 318 -13.00 3.30 6.50
CA LYS A 318 -13.32 3.50 5.07
C LYS A 318 -14.61 2.78 4.65
N LYS A 319 -15.63 2.76 5.53
CA LYS A 319 -16.97 2.24 5.20
C LYS A 319 -17.78 3.35 4.52
N SER A 320 -18.63 2.96 3.57
CA SER A 320 -19.56 3.89 2.93
C SER A 320 -20.58 4.41 3.93
N LEU A 321 -20.92 5.69 3.85
CA LEU A 321 -21.98 6.27 4.66
C LEU A 321 -23.35 5.69 4.28
N PRO A 322 -24.28 5.55 5.24
CA PRO A 322 -25.65 5.20 4.94
C PRO A 322 -26.27 6.17 3.93
N THR A 323 -27.02 5.63 2.96
CA THR A 323 -27.72 6.42 1.95
C THR A 323 -28.88 7.21 2.55
N THR A 324 -29.44 6.73 3.66
CA THR A 324 -30.53 7.36 4.41
C THR A 324 -30.20 7.45 5.89
N ASP A 325 -30.67 8.51 6.55
CA ASP A 325 -30.54 8.67 8.00
C ASP A 325 -31.77 8.09 8.71
N ASP A 326 -31.54 7.45 9.86
CA ASP A 326 -32.63 6.93 10.69
C ASP A 326 -33.24 8.05 11.57
N ALA A 327 -34.38 7.76 12.19
CA ALA A 327 -35.05 8.70 13.09
C ALA A 327 -34.24 9.03 14.35
N LYS A 328 -33.27 8.18 14.73
CA LYS A 328 -32.44 8.34 15.93
C LYS A 328 -31.15 9.12 15.66
N THR A 329 -30.82 9.37 14.40
CA THR A 329 -29.61 10.06 13.99
C THR A 329 -29.69 11.52 14.48
N PRO A 330 -28.68 12.00 15.26
CA PRO A 330 -28.67 13.38 15.73
C PRO A 330 -28.71 14.38 14.58
N GLU A 331 -29.39 15.52 14.77
CA GLU A 331 -29.60 16.51 13.70
C GLU A 331 -28.28 17.07 13.13
N ALA A 332 -27.28 17.30 13.99
CA ALA A 332 -25.95 17.72 13.56
C ALA A 332 -25.30 16.70 12.60
N LEU A 333 -25.49 15.40 12.87
CA LEU A 333 -24.96 14.33 12.04
C LEU A 333 -25.71 14.22 10.70
N LYS A 334 -27.04 14.36 10.71
CA LYS A 334 -27.85 14.42 9.47
C LYS A 334 -27.38 15.53 8.54
N SER A 335 -27.17 16.73 9.09
CA SER A 335 -26.68 17.89 8.34
C SER A 335 -25.31 17.61 7.69
N LEU A 336 -24.35 17.12 8.48
CA LEU A 336 -23.01 16.77 7.98
C LEU A 336 -23.08 15.66 6.90
N ARG A 337 -23.84 14.59 7.11
CA ARG A 337 -24.02 13.50 6.13
C ARG A 337 -24.65 14.02 4.83
N GLY A 338 -25.64 14.90 4.93
CA GLY A 338 -26.27 15.54 3.77
C GLY A 338 -25.25 16.32 2.91
N ILE A 339 -24.39 17.11 3.55
CA ILE A 339 -23.31 17.85 2.87
C ILE A 339 -22.32 16.89 2.22
N TYR A 340 -21.92 15.83 2.94
CA TYR A 340 -20.98 14.83 2.43
C TYR A 340 -21.53 14.12 1.19
N ARG A 341 -22.76 13.56 1.27
CA ARG A 341 -23.41 12.86 0.16
C ARG A 341 -23.56 13.77 -1.06
N THR A 342 -23.98 15.02 -0.85
CA THR A 342 -24.10 16.02 -1.92
C THR A 342 -22.75 16.31 -2.59
N SER A 343 -21.68 16.43 -1.80
CA SER A 343 -20.34 16.69 -2.31
C SER A 343 -19.78 15.48 -3.07
N LEU A 344 -19.97 14.27 -2.53
CA LEU A 344 -19.56 13.02 -3.19
C LEU A 344 -20.26 12.84 -4.54
N ALA A 345 -21.57 13.09 -4.60
CA ALA A 345 -22.34 13.03 -5.85
C ALA A 345 -21.80 14.00 -6.91
N LYS A 346 -21.38 15.21 -6.52
CA LYS A 346 -20.73 16.16 -7.44
C LYS A 346 -19.37 15.64 -7.94
N LEU A 347 -18.58 15.00 -7.09
CA LEU A 347 -17.31 14.38 -7.49
C LEU A 347 -17.56 13.23 -8.48
N ASP A 348 -18.59 12.42 -8.27
CA ASP A 348 -18.97 11.34 -9.20
C ASP A 348 -19.43 11.88 -10.55
N GLU A 349 -20.22 12.96 -10.56
CA GLU A 349 -20.62 13.66 -11.79
C GLU A 349 -19.39 14.21 -12.53
N GLN A 350 -18.47 14.85 -11.81
CA GLN A 350 -17.23 15.37 -12.38
C GLN A 350 -16.35 14.25 -12.96
N ARG A 351 -16.19 13.14 -12.22
CA ARG A 351 -15.47 11.95 -12.71
C ARG A 351 -16.08 11.44 -14.01
N SER A 352 -17.41 11.35 -14.07
CA SER A 352 -18.15 10.90 -15.25
C SER A 352 -17.97 11.85 -16.45
N LYS A 353 -17.99 13.16 -16.21
CA LYS A 353 -17.71 14.18 -17.24
C LYS A 353 -16.28 14.08 -17.76
N SER A 354 -15.28 14.00 -16.87
CA SER A 354 -13.87 13.85 -17.25
C SER A 354 -13.62 12.56 -18.02
N HIS A 355 -14.21 11.44 -17.59
CA HIS A 355 -14.12 10.18 -18.31
C HIS A 355 -14.72 10.31 -19.72
N THR A 356 -15.92 10.88 -19.85
CA THR A 356 -16.58 11.07 -21.15
C THR A 356 -15.76 11.95 -22.10
N ALA A 357 -15.13 13.00 -21.56
CA ALA A 357 -14.26 13.90 -22.31
C ALA A 357 -13.00 13.21 -22.86
N LEU A 358 -12.47 12.20 -22.17
CA LEU A 358 -11.35 11.37 -22.68
C LEU A 358 -11.82 10.26 -23.63
N LEU A 359 -12.95 9.62 -23.31
CA LEU A 359 -13.45 8.46 -24.04
C LEU A 359 -13.89 8.82 -25.48
N THR A 360 -14.48 10.00 -25.66
CA THR A 360 -14.98 10.45 -26.97
C THR A 360 -13.88 10.56 -28.04
N PRO A 361 -12.79 11.35 -27.84
CA PRO A 361 -11.70 11.42 -28.82
C PRO A 361 -10.97 10.08 -28.99
N TYR A 362 -10.85 9.27 -27.93
CA TYR A 362 -10.26 7.94 -28.01
C TYR A 362 -11.04 7.03 -28.98
N LYS A 363 -12.38 6.98 -28.85
CA LYS A 363 -13.26 6.23 -29.77
C LYS A 363 -13.14 6.72 -31.21
N THR A 364 -13.11 8.04 -31.42
CA THR A 364 -12.93 8.64 -32.75
C THR A 364 -11.60 8.19 -33.38
N ARG A 365 -10.51 8.19 -32.62
CA ARG A 365 -9.20 7.76 -33.15
C ARG A 365 -9.17 6.26 -33.49
N LEU A 366 -9.80 5.41 -32.66
CA LEU A 366 -9.94 3.98 -32.99
C LEU A 366 -10.73 3.77 -34.29
N GLN A 367 -11.81 4.53 -34.51
CA GLN A 367 -12.59 4.45 -35.75
C GLN A 367 -11.79 4.92 -36.98
N GLN A 368 -10.99 5.98 -36.84
CA GLN A 368 -10.09 6.42 -37.90
C GLN A 368 -9.06 5.33 -38.25
N MET A 369 -8.48 4.70 -37.23
CA MET A 369 -7.52 3.61 -37.39
C MET A 369 -8.14 2.39 -38.08
N GLU A 370 -9.39 2.04 -37.75
CA GLU A 370 -10.18 1.00 -38.43
C GLU A 370 -10.26 1.28 -39.95
N ALA A 371 -10.55 2.52 -40.34
CA ALA A 371 -10.62 2.94 -41.73
C ALA A 371 -9.24 2.94 -42.43
N GLU A 372 -8.19 3.41 -41.75
CA GLU A 372 -6.80 3.42 -42.25
C GLU A 372 -6.31 1.98 -42.53
N LEU A 373 -6.50 1.06 -41.58
CA LEU A 373 -6.11 -0.35 -41.71
C LEU A 373 -6.88 -1.06 -42.84
N THR A 374 -8.16 -0.75 -43.00
CA THR A 374 -8.99 -1.29 -44.09
C THR A 374 -8.46 -0.84 -45.46
N LYS A 375 -8.14 0.45 -45.62
CA LYS A 375 -7.56 0.99 -46.87
C LYS A 375 -6.19 0.38 -47.19
N ALA A 376 -5.42 0.02 -46.16
CA ALA A 376 -4.11 -0.63 -46.30
C ALA A 376 -4.21 -2.15 -46.57
N GLY A 377 -5.41 -2.74 -46.67
CA GLY A 377 -5.59 -4.17 -46.85
C GLY A 377 -5.29 -5.02 -45.60
N ARG A 378 -5.05 -4.39 -44.44
CA ARG A 378 -4.82 -5.06 -43.14
C ARG A 378 -6.14 -5.43 -42.47
N ILE A 379 -6.95 -6.25 -43.15
CA ILE A 379 -8.32 -6.59 -42.73
C ILE A 379 -8.38 -7.26 -41.34
N PRO A 380 -7.51 -8.24 -41.00
CA PRO A 380 -7.54 -8.85 -39.66
C PRO A 380 -7.33 -7.83 -38.54
N ASP A 381 -6.41 -6.89 -38.72
CA ASP A 381 -6.12 -5.84 -37.73
C ASP A 381 -7.31 -4.87 -37.58
N ALA A 382 -7.93 -4.49 -38.70
CA ALA A 382 -9.11 -3.62 -38.70
C ALA A 382 -10.27 -4.27 -37.91
N VAL A 383 -10.48 -5.58 -38.06
CA VAL A 383 -11.47 -6.34 -37.28
C VAL A 383 -11.14 -6.33 -35.78
N SER A 384 -9.88 -6.57 -35.40
CA SER A 384 -9.45 -6.50 -34.00
C SER A 384 -9.71 -5.11 -33.38
N VAL A 385 -9.38 -4.04 -34.10
CA VAL A 385 -9.62 -2.65 -33.65
C VAL A 385 -11.12 -2.35 -33.52
N LYS A 386 -11.93 -2.80 -34.48
CA LYS A 386 -13.40 -2.65 -34.42
C LYS A 386 -13.99 -3.34 -33.19
N GLN A 387 -13.66 -4.60 -32.96
CA GLN A 387 -14.14 -5.37 -31.81
C GLN A 387 -13.76 -4.69 -30.50
N TYR A 388 -12.51 -4.23 -30.41
CA TYR A 388 -12.04 -3.51 -29.22
C TYR A 388 -12.77 -2.17 -29.03
N ARG A 389 -12.98 -1.39 -30.09
CA ARG A 389 -13.76 -0.14 -30.03
C ARG A 389 -15.18 -0.37 -29.55
N GLU A 390 -15.84 -1.43 -30.01
CA GLU A 390 -17.18 -1.83 -29.58
C GLU A 390 -17.21 -2.28 -28.12
N ALA A 391 -16.21 -3.04 -27.67
CA ALA A 391 -16.07 -3.46 -26.27
C ALA A 391 -15.89 -2.26 -25.33
N VAL A 392 -15.09 -1.26 -25.73
CA VAL A 392 -14.91 0.00 -24.99
C VAL A 392 -16.17 0.88 -25.03
N ALA A 393 -17.08 0.66 -25.99
CA ALA A 393 -18.33 1.39 -26.11
C ALA A 393 -19.47 0.80 -25.30
N ALA A 394 -19.39 -0.49 -24.95
CA ALA A 394 -20.39 -1.12 -24.10
C ALA A 394 -20.45 -0.40 -22.74
N PRO A 395 -21.63 0.05 -22.30
CA PRO A 395 -21.77 0.52 -20.92
C PRO A 395 -21.31 -0.62 -20.03
N SER A 396 -20.34 -0.37 -19.15
CA SER A 396 -19.96 -1.33 -18.13
C SER A 396 -21.21 -1.58 -17.29
N ALA A 397 -21.87 -2.73 -17.51
CA ALA A 397 -23.16 -3.09 -16.92
C ALA A 397 -23.10 -3.28 -15.38
N SER A 398 -22.02 -2.84 -14.74
CA SER A 398 -21.69 -3.02 -13.33
C SER A 398 -21.48 -1.67 -12.64
N ALA A 399 -22.51 -0.81 -12.66
CA ALA A 399 -22.63 0.32 -11.75
C ALA A 399 -24.10 0.76 -11.61
N ALA A 400 -24.93 -0.12 -11.04
CA ALA A 400 -26.09 0.35 -10.30
C ALA A 400 -25.59 0.77 -8.90
N PRO A 401 -26.00 1.94 -8.38
CA PRO A 401 -25.49 2.52 -7.13
C PRO A 401 -25.77 1.69 -5.88
#